data_AF-A0A971QFG4-F1
#
_entry.id   AF-A0A971QFG4-F1
#
_cell.length_a   1.000
_cell.length_b   1.000
_cell.length_c   1.000
_cell.angle_alpha   90.00
_cell.angle_beta   90.00
_cell.angle_gamma   90.00
#
_symmetry.space_group_name_H-M   'P 1'
#
loop_
_entity.id
_entity.type
_entity.pdbx_description
1 polymer ?
#
loop_
_entity_poly.entity_id
_entity_poly.type
_entity_poly.pdbx_seq_one_letter_code
_entity_poly.pdbx_strand_id
1 'polypeptide(L)'
;MAHQGFQPQPDVGVARAAHPIMFCVLTGLALLVFAPCVLVPLWLEGEQLREHEAVLAAAIAQLESQSARNKVRADALRDDPLVIERVVRRDLNFRSDSEQIVQWPMGELAAAKPHLPPNSAYAVSVEVSPPSPLGEWMASFGRWLPAWPWRQLFASSPNRELLLLMAGGLLLAAFFLYTPPVRCRPAAALGAKKDHPGSRSGVVE
;
A
#
# COMPACT_ATOMS: atom_id res chain seq x y z
N MET A 1 -40.07 46.56 -50.85
CA MET A 1 -39.01 46.89 -49.85
C MET A 1 -38.83 45.68 -48.96
N ALA A 2 -37.83 44.84 -49.26
CA ALA A 2 -37.55 43.63 -48.50
C ALA A 2 -36.32 43.90 -47.63
N HIS A 3 -36.50 43.88 -46.31
CA HIS A 3 -35.40 43.88 -45.35
C HIS A 3 -34.66 42.54 -45.46
N GLN A 4 -33.56 42.51 -46.20
CA GLN A 4 -32.59 41.42 -46.09
C GLN A 4 -31.91 41.55 -44.73
N GLY A 5 -32.36 40.74 -43.78
CA GLY A 5 -31.74 40.61 -42.47
C GLY A 5 -30.32 40.07 -42.60
N PHE A 6 -29.37 40.85 -42.09
CA PHE A 6 -28.00 40.44 -41.85
C PHE A 6 -28.01 39.27 -40.84
N GLN A 7 -27.79 38.06 -41.34
CA GLN A 7 -27.57 36.88 -40.50
C GLN A 7 -26.06 36.81 -40.22
N PRO A 8 -25.61 37.07 -38.98
CA PRO A 8 -24.20 36.91 -38.63
C PRO A 8 -23.82 35.44 -38.81
N GLN A 9 -22.85 35.16 -39.68
CA GLN A 9 -22.30 33.81 -39.81
C GLN A 9 -21.66 33.42 -38.47
N PRO A 10 -22.07 32.31 -37.84
CA PRO A 10 -21.43 31.84 -36.62
C PRO A 10 -19.98 31.46 -36.93
N ASP A 11 -19.05 32.02 -36.16
CA ASP A 11 -17.61 31.76 -36.26
C ASP A 11 -17.30 30.27 -36.08
N VAL A 12 -17.15 29.58 -37.21
CA VAL A 12 -16.92 28.12 -37.30
C VAL A 12 -15.65 27.67 -36.57
N GLY A 13 -14.74 28.61 -36.27
CA GLY A 13 -13.52 28.39 -35.50
C GLY A 13 -13.75 28.13 -34.01
N VAL A 14 -14.71 28.84 -33.39
CA VAL A 14 -14.98 28.72 -31.94
C VAL A 14 -15.64 27.37 -31.62
N ALA A 15 -16.51 26.89 -32.50
CA ALA A 15 -17.18 25.60 -32.34
C ALA A 15 -16.20 24.41 -32.34
N ARG A 16 -15.09 24.48 -33.10
CA ARG A 16 -14.09 23.40 -33.14
C ARG A 16 -13.22 23.32 -31.89
N ALA A 17 -12.97 24.45 -31.22
CA ALA A 17 -12.18 24.49 -29.99
C ALA A 17 -13.02 24.18 -28.74
N ALA A 18 -14.34 24.35 -28.77
CA ALA A 18 -15.21 24.08 -27.62
C ALA A 18 -15.30 22.59 -27.25
N HIS A 19 -15.30 21.69 -28.24
CA HIS A 19 -15.38 20.23 -28.01
C HIS A 19 -14.22 19.65 -27.18
N PRO A 20 -12.94 19.92 -27.48
CA PRO A 20 -11.83 19.40 -26.68
C PRO A 20 -11.80 19.97 -25.27
N ILE A 21 -12.19 21.24 -25.09
CA ILE A 21 -12.23 21.88 -23.76
C ILE A 21 -13.30 21.20 -22.89
N MET A 22 -14.50 20.98 -23.41
CA MET A 22 -15.56 20.29 -22.66
C MET A 22 -15.19 18.85 -22.32
N PHE A 23 -14.55 18.13 -23.23
CA PHE A 23 -14.02 16.79 -22.96
C PHE A 23 -12.99 16.83 -21.82
N CYS A 24 -12.00 17.72 -21.90
CA CYS A 24 -10.99 17.87 -20.84
C CYS A 24 -11.61 18.20 -19.48
N VAL A 25 -12.63 19.07 -19.43
CA VAL A 25 -13.33 19.41 -18.18
C VAL A 25 -14.05 18.19 -17.60
N LEU A 26 -14.78 17.42 -18.43
CA LEU A 26 -15.48 16.22 -17.98
C LEU A 26 -14.52 15.12 -17.52
N THR A 27 -13.45 14.86 -18.27
CA THR A 27 -12.42 13.88 -17.88
C THR A 27 -11.71 14.32 -16.61
N GLY A 28 -11.38 15.62 -16.49
CA GLY A 28 -10.78 16.18 -15.28
C GLY A 28 -11.68 16.02 -14.06
N LEU A 29 -12.98 16.31 -14.20
CA LEU A 29 -13.95 16.11 -13.13
C LEU A 29 -14.08 14.64 -12.73
N ALA A 30 -14.13 13.73 -13.71
CA ALA A 30 -14.17 12.29 -13.45
C ALA A 30 -12.92 11.81 -12.70
N LEU A 31 -11.73 12.27 -13.11
CA LEU A 31 -10.47 11.96 -12.43
C LEU A 31 -10.42 12.54 -11.02
N LEU A 32 -10.95 13.74 -10.81
CA LEU A 32 -10.98 14.39 -9.50
C LEU A 32 -11.84 13.62 -8.50
N VAL A 33 -12.91 12.96 -8.94
CA VAL A 33 -13.73 12.08 -8.09
C VAL A 33 -13.10 10.69 -7.96
N PHE A 34 -12.54 10.15 -9.04
CA PHE A 34 -11.95 8.81 -9.07
C PHE A 34 -10.69 8.69 -8.22
N ALA A 35 -9.77 9.65 -8.32
CA ALA A 35 -8.50 9.65 -7.61
C ALA A 35 -8.65 9.46 -6.09
N PRO A 36 -9.45 10.26 -5.35
CA PRO A 36 -9.65 10.05 -3.92
C PRO A 36 -10.38 8.73 -3.62
N CYS A 37 -11.30 8.27 -4.47
CA CYS A 37 -12.00 6.99 -4.25
C CYS A 37 -11.06 5.77 -4.25
N VAL A 38 -9.94 5.83 -4.99
CA VAL A 38 -8.94 4.76 -5.05
C VAL A 38 -7.78 5.00 -4.10
N LEU A 39 -7.34 6.25 -3.96
CA LEU A 39 -6.17 6.60 -3.17
C LEU A 39 -6.42 6.48 -1.66
N VAL A 40 -7.62 6.87 -1.19
CA VAL A 40 -7.98 6.81 0.24
C VAL A 40 -7.96 5.38 0.79
N PRO A 41 -8.63 4.37 0.19
CA PRO A 41 -8.60 3.01 0.72
C PRO A 41 -7.18 2.42 0.69
N LEU A 42 -6.43 2.64 -0.39
CA LEU A 42 -5.04 2.16 -0.49
C LEU A 42 -4.16 2.74 0.62
N TRP A 43 -4.37 4.01 0.96
CA TRP A 43 -3.63 4.65 2.03
C TRP A 43 -4.02 4.11 3.41
N LEU A 44 -5.31 3.88 3.66
CA LEU A 44 -5.78 3.25 4.90
C LEU A 44 -5.24 1.83 5.09
N GLU A 45 -5.23 1.03 4.02
CA GLU A 45 -4.60 -0.30 4.02
C GLU A 45 -3.10 -0.19 4.34
N GLY A 46 -2.43 0.83 3.82
CA GLY A 46 -1.04 1.13 4.14
C GLY A 46 -0.81 1.52 5.60
N GLU A 47 -1.70 2.30 6.22
CA GLU A 47 -1.64 2.60 7.66
C GLU A 47 -1.82 1.33 8.50
N GLN A 48 -2.82 0.52 8.19
CA GLN A 48 -3.09 -0.74 8.89
C GLN A 48 -1.91 -1.71 8.78
N LEU A 49 -1.29 -1.80 7.59
CA LEU A 49 -0.14 -2.68 7.39
C LEU A 49 1.06 -2.24 8.25
N ARG A 50 1.30 -0.93 8.36
CA ARG A 50 2.36 -0.39 9.25
C ARG A 50 2.10 -0.67 10.72
N GLU A 51 0.85 -0.54 11.17
CA GLU A 51 0.47 -0.90 12.53
C GLU A 51 0.71 -2.39 12.80
N HIS A 52 0.34 -3.26 11.84
CA HIS A 52 0.61 -4.69 11.93
C HIS A 52 2.10 -5.01 11.95
N GLU A 53 2.91 -4.35 11.11
CA GLU A 53 4.37 -4.49 11.13
C GLU A 53 4.96 -4.08 12.48
N ALA A 54 4.49 -2.99 13.08
CA ALA A 54 4.94 -2.54 14.39
C ALA A 54 4.60 -3.56 15.50
N VAL A 55 3.39 -4.14 15.47
CA VAL A 55 2.99 -5.19 16.42
C VAL A 55 3.84 -6.45 16.24
N LEU A 56 4.09 -6.87 14.99
CA LEU A 56 4.93 -8.03 14.70
C LEU A 56 6.38 -7.81 15.13
N ALA A 57 6.94 -6.63 14.86
CA ALA A 57 8.29 -6.27 15.29
C ALA A 57 8.42 -6.32 16.82
N ALA A 58 7.43 -5.80 17.55
CA ALA A 58 7.41 -5.89 19.00
C ALA A 58 7.33 -7.34 19.50
N ALA A 59 6.52 -8.19 18.85
CA ALA A 59 6.41 -9.60 19.19
C ALA A 59 7.72 -10.36 18.93
N ILE A 60 8.40 -10.09 17.82
CA ILE A 60 9.71 -10.68 17.50
C ILE A 60 10.74 -10.28 18.57
N ALA A 61 10.83 -8.99 18.89
CA ALA A 61 11.76 -8.52 19.91
C ALA A 61 11.49 -9.16 21.29
N GLN A 62 10.21 -9.35 21.64
CA GLN A 62 9.82 -10.06 22.85
C GLN A 62 10.31 -11.52 22.83
N LEU A 63 10.08 -12.24 21.74
CA LEU A 63 10.50 -13.64 21.59
C LEU A 63 12.03 -13.79 21.60
N GLU A 64 12.75 -12.89 20.96
CA GLU A 64 14.21 -12.86 20.99
C GLU A 64 14.74 -12.64 22.41
N SER A 65 14.12 -11.72 23.16
CA SER A 65 14.49 -11.49 24.57
C SER A 65 14.27 -12.74 25.44
N GLN A 66 13.19 -13.49 25.19
CA GLN A 66 12.90 -14.73 25.90
C GLN A 66 13.89 -15.83 25.52
N SER A 67 14.20 -15.96 24.23
CA SER A 67 15.20 -16.91 23.72
C SER A 67 16.57 -16.64 24.33
N ALA A 68 17.02 -15.38 24.37
CA ALA A 68 18.28 -15.00 25.00
C ALA A 68 18.33 -15.35 26.49
N ARG A 69 17.27 -15.05 27.25
CA ARG A 69 17.15 -15.43 28.67
C ARG A 69 17.21 -16.93 28.87
N ASN A 70 16.54 -17.69 28.02
CA ASN A 70 16.54 -19.14 28.10
C ASN A 70 17.89 -19.75 27.74
N LYS A 71 18.61 -19.18 26.76
CA LYS A 71 19.99 -19.59 26.45
C LYS A 71 20.91 -19.38 27.65
N VAL A 72 20.90 -18.19 28.25
CA VAL A 72 21.70 -17.92 29.46
C VAL A 72 21.37 -18.87 30.61
N ARG A 73 20.09 -19.20 30.81
CA ARG A 73 19.68 -20.20 31.81
C ARG A 73 20.18 -21.61 31.46
N ALA A 74 20.08 -22.01 30.20
CA ALA A 74 20.56 -23.31 29.75
C ALA A 74 22.08 -23.43 29.89
N ASP A 75 22.82 -22.38 29.55
CA ASP A 75 24.27 -22.32 29.69
C ASP A 75 24.67 -22.38 31.18
N ALA A 76 24.01 -21.62 32.05
CA ALA A 76 24.24 -21.68 33.50
C ALA A 76 23.95 -23.06 34.11
N LEU A 77 22.92 -23.77 33.62
CA LEU A 77 22.61 -25.13 34.06
C LEU A 77 23.62 -26.16 33.51
N ARG A 78 24.20 -25.89 32.35
CA ARG A 78 25.22 -26.75 31.72
C ARG A 78 26.57 -26.62 32.42
N ASP A 79 26.90 -25.41 32.87
CA ASP A 79 28.17 -25.11 33.53
C ASP A 79 28.18 -25.50 35.03
N ASP A 80 27.03 -25.82 35.62
CA ASP A 80 26.93 -26.31 37.01
C ASP A 80 26.91 -27.86 37.07
N PRO A 81 28.05 -28.52 37.37
CA PRO A 81 28.09 -29.97 37.47
C PRO A 81 27.19 -30.53 38.58
N LEU A 82 26.90 -29.75 39.64
CA LEU A 82 26.04 -30.19 40.74
C LEU A 82 24.57 -30.26 40.33
N VAL A 83 24.16 -29.43 39.37
CA VAL A 83 22.82 -29.51 38.78
C VAL A 83 22.69 -30.78 37.95
N ILE A 84 23.69 -31.09 37.13
CA ILE A 84 23.72 -32.33 36.34
C ILE A 84 23.66 -33.54 37.26
N GLU A 85 24.46 -33.58 38.33
CA GLU A 85 24.42 -34.66 39.31
C GLU A 85 23.04 -34.79 39.99
N ARG A 86 22.39 -33.67 40.37
CA ARG A 86 21.03 -33.71 40.93
C ARG A 86 20.01 -34.25 39.94
N VAL A 87 20.06 -33.81 38.67
CA VAL A 87 19.15 -34.28 37.63
C VAL A 87 19.37 -35.77 37.39
N VAL A 88 20.61 -36.21 37.25
CA VAL A 88 20.97 -37.63 37.07
C VAL A 88 20.50 -38.47 38.27
N ARG A 89 20.66 -37.98 39.50
CA ARG A 89 20.14 -38.69 40.69
C ARG A 89 18.62 -38.74 40.77
N ARG A 90 17.93 -37.68 40.36
CA ARG A 90 16.47 -37.59 40.45
C ARG A 90 15.78 -38.38 39.33
N ASP A 91 16.26 -38.21 38.10
CA ASP A 91 15.57 -38.71 36.90
C ASP A 91 16.10 -40.09 36.47
N LEU A 92 17.41 -40.34 36.65
CA LEU A 92 18.02 -41.64 36.34
C LEU A 92 18.17 -42.53 37.58
N ASN A 93 17.78 -42.03 38.76
CA ASN A 93 17.89 -42.73 40.05
C ASN A 93 19.30 -43.25 40.34
N PHE A 94 20.31 -42.60 39.76
CA PHE A 94 21.72 -42.98 39.92
C PHE A 94 22.13 -42.73 41.37
N ARG A 95 22.74 -43.71 42.04
CA ARG A 95 23.31 -43.57 43.37
C ARG A 95 24.78 -43.94 43.31
N SER A 96 25.65 -43.11 43.87
CA SER A 96 27.07 -43.44 44.02
C SER A 96 27.22 -44.44 45.17
N ASP A 97 28.01 -45.51 44.95
CA ASP A 97 28.24 -46.56 45.95
C ASP A 97 28.94 -46.06 47.23
N SER A 98 29.50 -44.85 47.22
CA SER A 98 30.20 -44.24 48.37
C SER A 98 29.41 -43.15 49.09
N GLU A 99 28.12 -42.98 48.84
CA GLU A 99 27.37 -41.83 49.34
C GLU A 99 26.67 -42.07 50.69
N GLN A 100 26.95 -41.21 51.68
CA GLN A 100 26.33 -41.21 53.00
C GLN A 100 25.31 -40.07 53.12
N ILE A 101 24.02 -40.41 53.28
CA ILE A 101 22.92 -39.44 53.34
C ILE A 101 22.85 -38.83 54.75
N VAL A 102 23.13 -37.53 54.87
CA VAL A 102 22.98 -36.77 56.12
C VAL A 102 21.62 -36.06 56.10
N GLN A 103 20.70 -36.44 56.98
CA GLN A 103 19.42 -35.75 57.14
C GLN A 103 19.60 -34.45 57.93
N TRP A 104 19.17 -33.34 57.35
CA TRP A 104 19.16 -32.03 58.03
C TRP A 104 17.78 -31.73 58.63
N PRO A 105 17.73 -31.12 59.83
CA PRO A 105 16.47 -30.71 60.46
C PRO A 105 15.82 -29.52 59.72
N MET A 106 14.52 -29.62 59.46
CA MET A 106 13.70 -28.65 58.69
C MET A 106 13.76 -27.19 59.18
N GLY A 107 14.14 -26.94 60.44
CA GLY A 107 14.12 -25.61 61.05
C GLY A 107 15.15 -24.63 60.49
N GLU A 108 16.27 -25.13 59.94
CA GLU A 108 17.39 -24.28 59.50
C GLU A 108 17.26 -23.82 58.03
N LEU A 109 16.50 -24.55 57.20
CA LEU A 109 16.34 -24.21 55.78
C LEU A 109 15.45 -22.98 55.53
N ALA A 110 14.59 -22.61 56.48
CA ALA A 110 13.67 -21.48 56.32
C ALA A 110 14.38 -20.10 56.31
N ALA A 111 15.63 -20.03 56.77
CA ALA A 111 16.40 -18.77 56.83
C ALA A 111 17.09 -18.41 55.49
N ALA A 112 17.23 -19.36 54.56
CA ALA A 112 17.89 -19.14 53.28
C ALA A 112 16.91 -18.55 52.26
N LYS A 113 16.72 -17.22 52.29
CA LYS A 113 15.88 -16.51 51.31
C LYS A 113 16.71 -16.21 50.05
N PRO A 114 16.35 -16.75 48.87
CA PRO A 114 17.09 -16.46 47.64
C PRO A 114 16.89 -14.98 47.25
N HIS A 115 18.00 -14.26 47.11
CA HIS A 115 18.01 -12.86 46.68
C HIS A 115 17.98 -12.81 45.15
N LEU A 116 16.82 -12.49 44.57
CA LEU A 116 16.69 -12.24 43.13
C LEU A 116 17.00 -10.77 42.84
N PRO A 117 17.96 -10.43 41.96
CA PRO A 117 18.21 -9.04 41.60
C PRO A 117 17.02 -8.45 40.81
N PRO A 118 16.51 -7.26 41.17
CA PRO A 118 15.26 -6.72 40.63
C PRO A 118 15.37 -6.02 39.27
N ASN A 119 16.51 -6.04 38.57
CA ASN A 119 16.71 -5.19 37.39
C ASN A 119 17.38 -5.92 36.22
N SER A 120 16.57 -6.43 35.29
CA SER A 120 17.02 -6.68 33.91
C SER A 120 15.90 -6.29 32.93
N ALA A 121 15.40 -5.06 33.06
CA ALA A 121 14.58 -4.43 32.05
C ALA A 121 15.50 -3.99 30.90
N TYR A 122 15.78 -4.92 29.98
CA TYR A 122 16.43 -4.62 28.71
C TYR A 122 15.46 -3.76 27.90
N ALA A 123 15.70 -2.45 27.85
CA ALA A 123 14.94 -1.52 27.04
C ALA A 123 15.25 -1.78 25.57
N VAL A 124 14.40 -2.57 24.92
CA VAL A 124 14.43 -2.71 23.46
C VAL A 124 14.05 -1.36 22.87
N SER A 125 15.04 -0.68 22.29
CA SER A 125 14.82 0.54 21.52
C SER A 125 14.19 0.12 20.20
N VAL A 126 12.88 0.32 20.09
CA VAL A 126 12.16 0.14 18.82
C VAL A 126 12.64 1.24 17.89
N GLU A 127 13.35 0.86 16.84
CA GLU A 127 13.81 1.76 15.80
C GLU A 127 12.58 2.29 15.04
N VAL A 128 12.21 3.54 15.34
CA VAL A 128 11.06 4.20 14.73
C VAL A 128 11.41 4.53 13.29
N SER A 129 10.78 3.82 12.36
CA SER A 129 10.98 4.04 10.92
C SER A 129 10.64 5.48 10.54
N PRO A 130 11.45 6.15 9.69
CA PRO A 130 11.25 7.55 9.37
C PRO A 130 9.90 7.79 8.64
N PRO A 131 9.28 8.96 8.83
CA PRO A 131 8.01 9.28 8.20
C PRO A 131 8.15 9.25 6.67
N SER A 132 7.28 8.51 6.00
CA SER A 132 7.25 8.52 4.54
C SER A 132 6.80 9.88 4.01
N PRO A 133 7.42 10.43 2.94
CA PRO A 133 7.11 11.76 2.40
C PRO A 133 5.65 11.91 1.96
N LEU A 134 5.00 10.82 1.52
CA LEU A 134 3.57 10.79 1.21
C LEU A 134 2.68 11.07 2.44
N GLY A 135 3.12 10.63 3.62
CA GLY A 135 2.42 10.85 4.88
C GLY A 135 2.40 12.33 5.29
N GLU A 136 3.52 13.03 5.11
CA GLU A 136 3.62 14.47 5.41
C GLU A 136 2.73 15.30 4.48
N TRP A 137 2.70 14.93 3.20
CA TRP A 137 1.82 15.57 2.22
C TRP A 137 0.35 15.34 2.57
N MET A 138 -0.07 14.11 2.88
CA MET A 138 -1.44 13.83 3.30
C MET A 138 -1.82 14.50 4.62
N ALA A 139 -0.90 14.57 5.59
CA ALA A 139 -1.12 15.30 6.84
C ALA A 139 -1.35 16.80 6.58
N SER A 140 -0.68 17.36 5.58
CA SER A 140 -0.88 18.74 5.14
C SER A 140 -2.25 18.94 4.49
N PHE A 141 -2.70 18.01 3.64
CA PHE A 141 -4.05 18.02 3.05
C PHE A 141 -5.15 17.89 4.12
N GLY A 142 -4.94 17.05 5.13
CA GLY A 142 -5.87 16.86 6.24
C GLY A 142 -6.08 18.11 7.09
N ARG A 143 -5.11 19.05 7.14
CA ARG A 143 -5.27 20.34 7.82
C ARG A 143 -6.16 21.32 7.05
N TRP A 144 -6.20 21.19 5.72
CA TRP A 144 -6.94 22.10 4.85
C TRP A 144 -8.40 21.65 4.66
N LEU A 145 -8.66 20.34 4.69
CA LEU A 145 -10.03 19.85 4.72
C LEU A 145 -10.63 20.05 6.11
N PRO A 146 -11.81 20.70 6.25
CA PRO A 146 -12.55 20.72 7.51
C PRO A 146 -12.81 19.28 8.00
N ALA A 147 -13.11 19.12 9.29
CA ALA A 147 -13.37 17.84 9.97
C ALA A 147 -14.66 17.12 9.48
N TRP A 148 -14.88 17.10 8.19
CA TRP A 148 -15.94 16.38 7.54
C TRP A 148 -15.62 14.88 7.55
N PRO A 149 -16.63 14.00 7.60
CA PRO A 149 -16.42 12.55 7.64
C PRO A 149 -16.06 12.00 6.25
N TRP A 150 -15.13 12.64 5.52
CA TRP A 150 -14.68 12.21 4.19
C TRP A 150 -14.12 10.78 4.23
N ARG A 151 -13.43 10.42 5.31
CA ARG A 151 -13.00 9.03 5.55
C ARG A 151 -14.16 8.06 5.52
N GLN A 152 -15.27 8.34 6.21
CA GLN A 152 -16.45 7.46 6.17
C GLN A 152 -17.12 7.47 4.79
N LEU A 153 -17.16 8.62 4.12
CA LEU A 153 -17.79 8.73 2.80
C LEU A 153 -17.08 7.89 1.73
N PHE A 154 -15.74 7.89 1.73
CA PHE A 154 -14.93 7.19 0.74
C PHE A 154 -14.48 5.79 1.16
N ALA A 155 -14.35 5.52 2.46
CA ALA A 155 -13.91 4.21 2.96
C ALA A 155 -15.08 3.22 3.17
N SER A 156 -16.30 3.70 3.43
CA SER A 156 -17.45 2.79 3.57
C SER A 156 -17.87 2.19 2.23
N SER A 157 -17.97 0.86 2.19
CA SER A 157 -18.19 0.07 0.97
C SER A 157 -19.40 0.47 0.11
N PRO A 158 -20.61 0.77 0.65
CA PRO A 158 -21.75 1.06 -0.22
C PRO A 158 -21.59 2.38 -0.99
N ASN A 159 -20.98 3.40 -0.37
CA ASN A 159 -20.81 4.71 -0.99
C ASN A 159 -19.70 4.69 -2.05
N ARG A 160 -18.63 3.92 -1.80
CA ARG A 160 -17.50 3.78 -2.74
C ARG A 160 -17.95 3.16 -4.06
N GLU A 161 -18.73 2.09 -4.03
CA GLU A 161 -19.21 1.43 -5.25
C GLU A 161 -20.08 2.37 -6.08
N LEU A 162 -20.99 3.11 -5.44
CA LEU A 162 -21.82 4.12 -6.10
C LEU A 162 -20.99 5.24 -6.72
N LEU A 163 -19.99 5.77 -6.00
CA LEU A 163 -19.11 6.83 -6.50
C LEU A 163 -18.25 6.34 -7.67
N LEU A 164 -17.73 5.12 -7.61
CA LEU A 164 -16.97 4.52 -8.71
C LEU A 164 -17.85 4.24 -9.93
N LEU A 165 -19.09 3.79 -9.75
CA LEU A 165 -20.05 3.63 -10.84
C LEU A 165 -20.42 4.98 -11.46
N MET A 166 -20.62 6.03 -10.66
CA MET A 166 -20.87 7.38 -11.15
C MET A 166 -19.67 7.94 -11.92
N ALA A 167 -18.45 7.78 -11.39
CA ALA A 167 -17.22 8.21 -12.06
C ALA A 167 -17.00 7.45 -13.37
N GLY A 168 -17.19 6.12 -13.36
CA GLY A 168 -17.12 5.28 -14.56
C GLY A 168 -18.19 5.64 -15.59
N GLY A 169 -19.41 5.91 -15.14
CA GLY A 169 -20.52 6.38 -15.97
C GLY A 169 -20.23 7.74 -16.61
N LEU A 170 -19.66 8.69 -15.87
CA LEU A 170 -19.22 9.99 -16.40
C LEU A 170 -18.09 9.83 -17.43
N LEU A 171 -17.13 8.95 -17.17
CA LEU A 171 -16.04 8.67 -18.10
C LEU A 171 -16.57 8.05 -19.39
N LEU A 172 -17.45 7.05 -19.28
CA LEU A 172 -18.09 6.40 -20.41
C LEU A 172 -18.97 7.37 -21.20
N ALA A 173 -19.74 8.22 -20.52
CA ALA A 173 -20.53 9.28 -21.15
C ALA A 173 -19.63 10.30 -21.87
N ALA A 174 -18.53 10.72 -21.25
CA ALA A 174 -17.56 11.63 -21.88
C ALA A 174 -16.96 11.02 -23.14
N PHE A 175 -16.57 9.74 -23.09
CA PHE A 175 -16.13 9.02 -24.28
C PHE A 175 -17.25 8.95 -25.32
N PHE A 176 -18.45 8.48 -24.98
CA PHE A 176 -19.53 8.27 -25.95
C PHE A 176 -19.99 9.58 -26.60
N LEU A 177 -20.07 10.67 -25.84
CA LEU A 177 -20.53 11.97 -26.33
C LEU A 177 -19.48 12.69 -27.19
N TYR A 178 -18.19 12.47 -26.92
CA TYR A 178 -17.09 13.21 -27.56
C TYR A 178 -16.13 12.33 -28.37
N THR A 179 -16.43 11.04 -28.56
CA THR A 179 -15.63 10.18 -29.45
C THR A 179 -15.66 10.81 -30.84
N PRO A 180 -14.51 11.26 -31.39
CA PRO A 180 -14.49 11.84 -32.72
C PRO A 180 -14.95 10.76 -33.70
N PRO A 181 -15.90 11.07 -34.61
CA PRO A 181 -16.29 10.11 -35.63
C PRO A 181 -15.02 9.72 -36.35
N VAL A 182 -14.68 8.43 -36.32
CA VAL A 182 -13.53 7.90 -37.03
C VAL A 182 -13.78 8.24 -38.49
N ARG A 183 -13.11 9.29 -38.96
CA ARG A 183 -13.11 9.62 -40.38
C ARG A 183 -12.30 8.51 -41.01
N CYS A 184 -12.99 7.41 -41.33
CA CYS A 184 -12.50 6.37 -42.21
C CYS A 184 -12.21 7.09 -43.51
N ARG A 185 -10.98 7.59 -43.63
CA ARG A 185 -10.50 8.25 -44.83
C ARG A 185 -10.58 7.16 -45.89
N PRO A 186 -11.49 7.25 -46.86
CA PRO A 186 -11.59 6.21 -47.87
C PRO A 186 -10.23 6.12 -48.55
N ALA A 187 -9.65 4.92 -48.57
CA ALA A 187 -8.38 4.59 -49.22
C ALA A 187 -8.48 4.67 -50.76
N ALA A 188 -9.24 5.63 -51.28
CA ALA A 188 -9.52 5.84 -52.69
C ALA A 188 -8.69 7.02 -53.21
N ALA A 189 -7.36 6.91 -53.14
CA ALA A 189 -6.46 7.83 -53.86
C ALA A 189 -5.04 7.27 -54.07
N LEU A 190 -4.85 5.94 -54.07
CA LEU A 190 -3.56 5.31 -54.37
C LEU A 190 -3.61 4.42 -55.62
N GLY A 191 -4.39 4.82 -56.63
CA GLY A 191 -4.59 4.02 -57.85
C GLY A 191 -4.67 4.82 -59.16
N ALA A 192 -4.29 6.10 -59.17
CA ALA A 192 -4.22 6.91 -60.40
C ALA A 192 -2.78 7.36 -60.68
N LYS A 193 -1.81 6.44 -60.60
CA LYS A 193 -0.48 6.67 -61.17
C LYS A 193 -0.52 6.29 -62.64
N LYS A 194 -0.85 7.31 -63.42
CA LYS A 194 -0.62 7.53 -64.85
C LYS A 194 0.53 6.68 -65.43
N ASP A 195 0.20 5.50 -65.95
CA ASP A 195 1.05 4.82 -66.91
C ASP A 195 0.83 5.50 -68.26
N HIS A 196 1.77 6.38 -68.63
CA HIS A 196 1.96 6.83 -70.00
C HIS A 196 2.91 5.83 -70.68
N PRO A 197 2.43 4.88 -71.50
CA PRO A 197 3.31 4.14 -72.37
C PRO A 197 3.80 5.06 -73.49
N GLY A 198 5.10 5.36 -73.44
CA GLY A 198 5.79 5.91 -74.60
C GLY A 198 5.66 4.98 -75.80
N SER A 199 5.36 5.55 -76.96
CA SER A 199 5.72 4.95 -78.23
C SER A 199 5.97 6.07 -79.23
N ARG A 200 7.18 6.65 -79.15
CA ARG A 200 7.80 7.37 -80.25
C ARG A 200 8.71 6.38 -80.98
N SER A 201 8.11 5.67 -81.93
CA SER A 201 8.78 5.09 -83.10
C SER A 201 8.22 5.91 -84.27
N GLY A 202 8.95 6.62 -85.11
CA GLY A 202 10.24 6.34 -85.73
C GLY A 202 10.00 6.44 -87.24
N VAL A 203 10.93 7.09 -87.97
CA VAL A 203 11.13 6.99 -89.44
C VAL A 203 10.05 7.74 -90.27
N VAL A 204 10.38 8.64 -91.21
CA VAL A 204 10.85 8.38 -92.57
C VAL A 204 11.54 9.64 -93.14
N GLU A 205 12.69 9.37 -93.78
CA GLU A 205 13.45 10.04 -94.86
C GLU A 205 13.37 11.56 -95.07
#